data_AF-A0AA43CPY8-F1
#
_entry.id   AF-A0AA43CPY8-F1
#
_cell.length_a   1.000
_cell.length_b   1.000
_cell.length_c   1.000
_cell.angle_alpha   90.00
_cell.angle_beta   90.00
_cell.angle_gamma   90.00
#
_symmetry.space_group_name_H-M   'P 1'
#
loop_
_entity.id
_entity.type
_entity.pdbx_description
1 polymer ?
#
loop_
_entity_poly.entity_id
_entity_poly.type
_entity_poly.pdbx_seq_one_letter_code
_entity_poly.pdbx_strand_id
1 'polypeptide(L)'
;MKPLVSVIMPVRDGGDFLADAVSSILDQTLPGLELLLVDDHSTDHAVQALSFSDPRLQLIENSGRGVSSAFNTGLASARGQFIARMDADDLALPERLQRQLDFLERHPDIEICGACIEIFSDQGIAGGNRRYQDWLNSCRSPEKISRELFIESPIPNPTAMFRAEALLRLGGFAEPAWPEDYDLYLRADAAGMKMGKPSGCLLRWREHARRLTRTDSRYSSRAFQAAKAHYLVNGRLPADQPVVIWGAGPGGQLMHDELLAAGGAVTGFLDIHPRRIGGRKRDLPVWPLEAIEGLENAFIVVAVGSAGARSKIRDFMQQHEKTEGQDYLFTL
;
A
#
# COMPACT_ATOMS: atom_id res chain seq x y z
N MET A 1 10.54 -28.85 13.95
CA MET A 1 10.72 -27.57 14.67
C MET A 1 9.65 -26.60 14.21
N LYS A 2 9.17 -25.70 15.08
CA LYS A 2 8.21 -24.64 14.68
C LYS A 2 8.96 -23.62 13.82
N PRO A 3 8.48 -23.25 12.63
CA PRO A 3 9.13 -22.23 11.81
C PRO A 3 9.06 -20.87 12.51
N LEU A 4 10.06 -20.03 12.32
CA LEU A 4 10.07 -18.65 12.81
C LEU A 4 9.23 -17.75 11.89
N VAL A 5 9.39 -17.95 10.58
CA VAL A 5 8.65 -17.23 9.52
C VAL A 5 7.84 -18.22 8.69
N SER A 6 6.54 -17.94 8.52
CA SER A 6 5.74 -18.57 7.47
C SER A 6 5.64 -17.61 6.30
N VAL A 7 6.15 -18.01 5.14
CA VAL A 7 5.98 -17.27 3.89
C VAL A 7 4.71 -17.79 3.21
N ILE A 8 3.76 -16.91 2.93
CA ILE A 8 2.54 -17.24 2.20
C ILE A 8 2.67 -16.67 0.78
N MET A 9 2.56 -17.56 -0.21
CA MET A 9 2.62 -17.22 -1.63
C MET A 9 1.33 -17.69 -2.31
N PRO A 10 0.34 -16.80 -2.45
CA PRO A 10 -0.82 -17.09 -3.29
C PRO A 10 -0.40 -17.16 -4.76
N VAL A 11 -0.92 -18.14 -5.48
CA VAL A 11 -0.67 -18.30 -6.92
C VAL A 11 -1.97 -18.58 -7.65
N ARG A 12 -2.16 -17.88 -8.77
CA ARG A 12 -3.17 -18.18 -9.78
C ARG A 12 -2.49 -18.06 -11.13
N ASP A 13 -2.33 -19.17 -11.82
CA ASP A 13 -1.71 -19.22 -13.15
C ASP A 13 -0.31 -18.56 -13.17
N GLY A 14 0.59 -19.07 -12.32
CA GLY A 14 1.92 -18.48 -12.05
C GLY A 14 2.92 -18.53 -13.23
N GLY A 15 2.63 -19.33 -14.25
CA GLY A 15 3.40 -19.45 -15.49
C GLY A 15 4.90 -19.61 -15.28
N ASP A 16 5.67 -18.92 -16.13
CA ASP A 16 7.13 -19.01 -16.17
C ASP A 16 7.84 -18.38 -14.97
N PHE A 17 7.12 -17.66 -14.10
CA PHE A 17 7.75 -16.93 -12.98
C PHE A 17 7.74 -17.71 -11.67
N LEU A 18 6.83 -18.66 -11.52
CA LEU A 18 6.56 -19.33 -10.26
C LEU A 18 7.79 -20.09 -9.72
N ALA A 19 8.52 -20.80 -10.59
CA ALA A 19 9.69 -21.58 -10.18
C ALA A 19 10.81 -20.68 -9.60
N ASP A 20 11.04 -19.52 -10.22
CA ASP A 20 12.02 -18.55 -9.73
C ASP A 20 11.56 -17.91 -8.41
N ALA A 21 10.26 -17.57 -8.30
CA ALA A 21 9.69 -16.99 -7.09
C ALA A 21 9.82 -17.95 -5.88
N VAL A 22 9.47 -19.24 -6.07
CA VAL A 22 9.62 -20.29 -5.06
C VAL A 22 11.08 -20.47 -4.67
N SER A 23 11.97 -20.59 -5.66
CA SER A 23 13.42 -20.77 -5.40
C SER A 23 13.99 -19.58 -4.62
N SER A 24 13.59 -18.34 -4.95
CA SER A 24 14.03 -17.13 -4.25
C SER A 24 13.68 -17.09 -2.76
N ILE A 25 12.63 -17.82 -2.34
CA ILE A 25 12.26 -17.97 -0.93
C ILE A 25 12.98 -19.14 -0.28
N LEU A 26 13.13 -20.28 -0.97
CA LEU A 26 13.83 -21.44 -0.43
C LEU A 26 15.34 -21.18 -0.25
N ASP A 27 15.90 -20.28 -1.06
CA ASP A 27 17.30 -19.83 -1.02
C ASP A 27 17.56 -18.67 -0.03
N GLN A 28 16.57 -18.30 0.78
CA GLN A 28 16.76 -17.28 1.82
C GLN A 28 17.79 -17.73 2.86
N THR A 29 18.60 -16.77 3.32
CA THR A 29 19.63 -16.97 4.34
C THR A 29 19.07 -17.30 5.73
N LEU A 30 17.81 -16.95 6.00
CA LEU A 30 17.14 -17.20 7.27
C LEU A 30 16.83 -18.70 7.44
N PRO A 31 17.39 -19.39 8.45
CA PRO A 31 16.99 -20.75 8.75
C PRO A 31 15.59 -20.79 9.40
N GLY A 32 14.91 -21.93 9.28
CA GLY A 32 13.65 -22.16 10.00
C GLY A 32 12.45 -21.41 9.43
N LEU A 33 12.36 -21.29 8.11
CA LEU A 33 11.14 -20.86 7.41
C LEU A 33 10.30 -22.05 6.95
N GLU A 34 9.01 -21.79 6.73
CA GLU A 34 8.16 -22.60 5.84
C GLU A 34 7.64 -21.72 4.70
N LEU A 35 7.42 -22.32 3.54
CA LEU A 35 6.78 -21.69 2.38
C LEU A 35 5.46 -22.40 2.11
N LEU A 36 4.37 -21.67 2.31
CA LEU A 36 3.01 -22.08 2.01
C LEU A 36 2.63 -21.54 0.63
N LEU A 37 2.76 -22.39 -0.38
CA LEU A 37 2.29 -22.11 -1.73
C LEU A 37 0.79 -22.39 -1.78
N VAL A 38 -0.02 -21.35 -1.91
CA VAL A 38 -1.49 -21.48 -1.91
C VAL A 38 -2.01 -21.35 -3.33
N ASP A 39 -2.42 -22.47 -3.92
CA ASP A 39 -2.97 -22.52 -5.27
C ASP A 39 -4.44 -22.10 -5.28
N ASP A 40 -4.73 -20.98 -5.94
CA ASP A 40 -6.07 -20.45 -6.16
C ASP A 40 -6.70 -21.06 -7.42
N HIS A 41 -6.67 -22.38 -7.55
CA HIS A 41 -7.25 -23.11 -8.68
C HIS A 41 -6.58 -22.78 -10.03
N SER A 42 -5.25 -22.88 -10.09
CA SER A 42 -4.47 -22.68 -11.32
C SER A 42 -4.79 -23.73 -12.39
N THR A 43 -4.67 -23.32 -13.65
CA THR A 43 -5.00 -24.12 -14.85
C THR A 43 -3.83 -24.24 -15.83
N ASP A 44 -2.75 -23.47 -15.62
CA ASP A 44 -1.60 -23.38 -16.52
C ASP A 44 -0.50 -24.42 -16.27
N HIS A 45 -0.76 -25.38 -15.39
CA HIS A 45 0.16 -26.45 -14.98
C HIS A 45 1.44 -26.00 -14.25
N ALA A 46 1.60 -24.70 -13.95
CA ALA A 46 2.83 -24.18 -13.35
C ALA A 46 3.08 -24.77 -11.95
N VAL A 47 2.03 -24.91 -11.13
CA VAL A 47 2.11 -25.50 -9.78
C VAL A 47 2.50 -26.97 -9.85
N GLN A 48 1.90 -27.72 -10.77
CA GLN A 48 2.15 -29.16 -10.96
C GLN A 48 3.56 -29.45 -11.46
N ALA A 49 4.21 -28.49 -12.12
CA ALA A 49 5.58 -28.60 -12.60
C ALA A 49 6.63 -28.42 -11.49
N LEU A 50 6.26 -27.94 -10.31
CA LEU A 50 7.20 -27.73 -9.20
C LEU A 50 7.63 -29.03 -8.53
N SER A 51 8.88 -29.06 -8.05
CA SER A 51 9.36 -30.12 -7.17
C SER A 51 9.03 -29.80 -5.71
N PHE A 52 8.31 -30.69 -5.05
CA PHE A 52 7.99 -30.61 -3.61
C PHE A 52 8.94 -31.46 -2.75
N SER A 53 10.20 -31.56 -3.18
CA SER A 53 11.23 -32.32 -2.46
C SER A 53 11.79 -31.57 -1.25
N ASP A 54 11.71 -30.24 -1.22
CA ASP A 54 12.08 -29.43 -0.06
C ASP A 54 10.98 -29.53 1.01
N PRO A 55 11.28 -30.04 2.23
CA PRO A 55 10.28 -30.22 3.28
C PRO A 55 9.71 -28.89 3.82
N ARG A 56 10.31 -27.75 3.47
CA ARG A 56 9.81 -26.41 3.83
C ARG A 56 8.69 -25.95 2.89
N LEU A 57 8.61 -26.48 1.67
CA LEU A 57 7.59 -26.12 0.68
C LEU A 57 6.33 -26.98 0.88
N GLN A 58 5.21 -26.34 1.14
CA GLN A 58 3.91 -26.98 1.31
C GLN A 58 2.92 -26.42 0.30
N LEU A 59 2.26 -27.30 -0.45
CA LEU A 59 1.14 -26.93 -1.31
C LEU A 59 -0.15 -26.95 -0.51
N ILE A 60 -0.93 -25.88 -0.62
CA ILE A 60 -2.26 -25.75 -0.03
C ILE A 60 -3.23 -25.34 -1.13
N GLU A 61 -4.36 -26.03 -1.22
CA GLU A 61 -5.45 -25.61 -2.10
C GLU A 61 -6.26 -24.49 -1.43
N ASN A 62 -6.55 -23.41 -2.17
CA ASN A 62 -7.39 -22.34 -1.66
C ASN A 62 -8.83 -22.84 -1.42
N SER A 63 -9.33 -22.61 -0.21
CA SER A 63 -10.70 -22.99 0.18
C SER A 63 -11.78 -22.07 -0.43
N GLY A 64 -11.40 -20.87 -0.86
CA GLY A 64 -12.29 -19.90 -1.52
C GLY A 64 -11.78 -19.52 -2.91
N ARG A 65 -11.83 -18.22 -3.23
CA ARG A 65 -11.41 -17.70 -4.54
C ARG A 65 -10.75 -16.33 -4.41
N GLY A 66 -9.71 -16.10 -5.20
CA GLY A 66 -9.04 -14.81 -5.26
C GLY A 66 -7.91 -14.67 -4.24
N VAL A 67 -7.10 -13.65 -4.46
CA VAL A 67 -5.82 -13.44 -3.75
C VAL A 67 -5.99 -13.24 -2.23
N SER A 68 -7.05 -12.57 -1.78
CA SER A 68 -7.35 -12.38 -0.36
C SER A 68 -7.69 -13.71 0.31
N SER A 69 -8.65 -14.46 -0.26
CA SER A 69 -9.01 -15.80 0.20
C SER A 69 -7.81 -16.76 0.23
N ALA A 70 -6.99 -16.75 -0.83
CA ALA A 70 -5.81 -17.60 -0.90
C ALA A 70 -4.80 -17.24 0.19
N PHE A 71 -4.54 -15.95 0.39
CA PHE A 71 -3.66 -15.53 1.48
C PHE A 71 -4.22 -15.93 2.85
N ASN A 72 -5.51 -15.73 3.11
CA ASN A 72 -6.14 -16.10 4.38
C ASN A 72 -6.17 -17.62 4.61
N THR A 73 -6.31 -18.43 3.55
CA THR A 73 -6.18 -19.90 3.63
C THR A 73 -4.76 -20.29 4.06
N GLY A 74 -3.74 -19.64 3.49
CA GLY A 74 -2.36 -19.80 3.93
C GLY A 74 -2.16 -19.34 5.38
N LEU A 75 -2.75 -18.21 5.77
CA LEU A 75 -2.64 -17.65 7.12
C LEU A 75 -3.22 -18.60 8.18
N ALA A 76 -4.34 -19.26 7.88
CA ALA A 76 -4.93 -20.25 8.77
C ALA A 76 -4.04 -21.50 8.99
N SER A 77 -3.12 -21.78 8.05
CA SER A 77 -2.18 -22.90 8.10
C SER A 77 -0.80 -22.52 8.62
N ALA A 78 -0.50 -21.22 8.73
CA ALA A 78 0.79 -20.69 9.10
C ALA A 78 1.13 -20.96 10.57
N ARG A 79 2.36 -21.40 10.84
CA ARG A 79 2.86 -21.72 12.19
C ARG A 79 3.93 -20.74 12.69
N GLY A 80 4.37 -19.82 11.84
CA GLY A 80 5.40 -18.83 12.11
C GLY A 80 4.98 -17.80 13.15
N GLN A 81 5.96 -17.28 13.89
CA GLN A 81 5.76 -16.09 14.72
C GLN A 81 5.59 -14.84 13.86
N PHE A 82 6.24 -14.84 12.69
CA PHE A 82 6.13 -13.81 11.68
C PHE A 82 5.50 -14.40 10.42
N ILE A 83 4.66 -13.61 9.77
CA ILE A 83 4.04 -13.96 8.51
C ILE A 83 4.65 -13.07 7.44
N ALA A 84 5.24 -13.66 6.41
CA ALA A 84 5.74 -12.92 5.25
C ALA A 84 4.86 -13.21 4.04
N ARG A 85 4.64 -12.20 3.21
CA ARG A 85 4.04 -12.36 1.89
C ARG A 85 5.12 -12.54 0.83
N MET A 86 4.77 -13.26 -0.23
CA MET A 86 5.48 -13.26 -1.50
C MET A 86 4.46 -13.36 -2.63
N ASP A 87 4.67 -12.63 -3.73
CA ASP A 87 3.88 -12.81 -4.95
C ASP A 87 4.60 -13.81 -5.89
N ALA A 88 3.82 -14.59 -6.64
CA ALA A 88 4.33 -15.68 -7.49
C ALA A 88 5.10 -15.21 -8.74
N ASP A 89 5.19 -13.90 -8.99
CA ASP A 89 5.85 -13.29 -10.15
C ASP A 89 7.12 -12.49 -9.82
N ASP A 90 7.46 -12.36 -8.53
CA ASP A 90 8.54 -11.51 -8.03
C ASP A 90 9.76 -12.31 -7.53
N LEU A 91 10.87 -11.64 -7.23
CA LEU A 91 12.10 -12.28 -6.74
C LEU A 91 12.55 -11.67 -5.41
N ALA A 92 12.55 -12.47 -4.34
CA ALA A 92 13.13 -12.07 -3.06
C ALA A 92 14.66 -12.13 -3.13
N LEU A 93 15.35 -11.09 -2.63
CA LEU A 93 16.82 -11.15 -2.52
C LEU A 93 17.22 -12.02 -1.31
N PRO A 94 18.39 -12.68 -1.32
CA PRO A 94 18.72 -13.74 -0.35
C PRO A 94 18.64 -13.36 1.14
N GLU A 95 18.82 -12.08 1.46
CA GLU A 95 18.81 -11.57 2.84
C GLU A 95 17.47 -10.94 3.25
N ARG A 96 16.43 -10.99 2.41
CA ARG A 96 15.15 -10.30 2.66
C ARG A 96 14.56 -10.66 4.01
N LEU A 97 14.28 -11.95 4.23
CA LEU A 97 13.57 -12.39 5.42
C LEU A 97 14.39 -12.13 6.69
N GLN A 98 15.69 -12.40 6.66
CA GLN A 98 16.58 -12.13 7.79
C GLN A 98 16.59 -10.64 8.13
N ARG A 99 16.76 -9.75 7.14
CA ARG A 99 16.85 -8.30 7.37
C ARG A 99 15.54 -7.66 7.84
N GLN A 100 14.40 -8.20 7.43
CA GLN A 100 13.10 -7.74 7.94
C GLN A 100 12.83 -8.23 9.35
N LEU A 101 13.18 -9.49 9.67
CA LEU A 101 13.12 -10.02 11.02
C LEU A 101 13.98 -9.18 11.98
N ASP A 102 15.25 -9.01 11.63
CA ASP A 102 16.22 -8.15 12.31
C ASP A 102 15.71 -6.72 12.57
N PHE A 103 14.93 -6.18 11.63
CA PHE A 103 14.34 -4.85 11.76
C PHE A 103 13.19 -4.86 12.77
N LEU A 104 12.27 -5.83 12.68
CA LEU A 104 11.16 -5.98 13.62
C LEU A 104 11.66 -6.29 15.04
N GLU A 105 12.72 -7.07 15.21
CA GLU A 105 13.30 -7.34 16.53
C GLU A 105 13.92 -6.09 17.18
N ARG A 106 14.56 -5.22 16.38
CA ARG A 106 15.11 -3.94 16.87
C ARG A 106 14.04 -2.87 17.10
N HIS A 107 12.87 -3.02 16.49
CA HIS A 107 11.75 -2.09 16.57
C HIS A 107 10.48 -2.80 17.05
N PRO A 108 10.39 -3.11 18.36
CA PRO A 108 9.24 -3.83 18.92
C PRO A 108 7.92 -3.06 18.79
N ASP A 109 7.96 -1.74 18.59
CA ASP A 109 6.78 -0.90 18.35
C ASP A 109 6.28 -0.95 16.90
N ILE A 110 7.05 -1.55 15.98
CA ILE A 110 6.64 -1.76 14.59
C ILE A 110 6.01 -3.14 14.46
N GLU A 111 4.84 -3.18 13.81
CA GLU A 111 4.03 -4.37 13.67
C GLU A 111 4.03 -4.93 12.25
N ILE A 112 4.24 -4.05 11.27
CA ILE A 112 4.28 -4.38 9.84
C ILE A 112 5.57 -3.83 9.23
N CYS A 113 6.34 -4.70 8.61
CA CYS A 113 7.57 -4.37 7.92
C CYS A 113 7.39 -4.58 6.41
N GLY A 114 7.66 -3.55 5.61
CA GLY A 114 7.86 -3.71 4.16
C GLY A 114 9.34 -3.88 3.83
N ALA A 115 9.69 -3.72 2.55
CA ALA A 115 11.08 -3.55 2.12
C ALA A 115 11.21 -2.55 0.97
N CYS A 116 12.44 -2.06 0.74
CA CYS A 116 12.76 -1.36 -0.50
C CYS A 116 12.87 -2.36 -1.66
N ILE A 117 12.54 -1.90 -2.86
CA ILE A 117 12.43 -2.73 -4.06
C ILE A 117 13.25 -2.17 -5.22
N GLU A 118 13.49 -3.02 -6.20
CA GLU A 118 13.94 -2.66 -7.54
C GLU A 118 12.90 -3.13 -8.55
N ILE A 119 12.27 -2.21 -9.29
CA ILE A 119 11.36 -2.56 -10.37
C ILE A 119 12.19 -3.01 -11.58
N PHE A 120 11.86 -4.17 -12.14
CA PHE A 120 12.49 -4.69 -13.35
C PHE A 120 11.46 -5.26 -14.31
N SER A 121 11.81 -5.37 -15.58
CA SER A 121 10.95 -5.94 -16.62
C SER A 121 11.82 -6.44 -17.76
N ASP A 122 11.41 -7.53 -18.40
CA ASP A 122 12.09 -8.06 -19.58
C ASP A 122 11.93 -7.12 -20.79
N GLN A 123 10.95 -6.22 -20.77
CA GLN A 123 10.68 -5.20 -21.79
C GLN A 123 11.26 -3.82 -21.44
N GLY A 124 12.02 -3.72 -20.33
CA GLY A 124 12.53 -2.47 -19.79
C GLY A 124 11.53 -1.72 -18.91
N ILE A 125 12.03 -0.70 -18.20
CA ILE A 125 11.24 0.09 -17.24
C ILE A 125 11.00 1.52 -17.73
N ALA A 126 9.76 1.98 -17.64
CA ALA A 126 9.41 3.37 -17.98
C ALA A 126 9.88 4.37 -16.90
N GLY A 127 10.05 5.64 -17.27
CA GLY A 127 10.45 6.70 -16.32
C GLY A 127 9.46 6.91 -15.16
N GLY A 128 8.17 6.59 -15.35
CA GLY A 128 7.19 6.55 -14.27
C GLY A 128 7.53 5.54 -13.19
N ASN A 129 7.97 4.33 -13.58
CA ASN A 129 8.33 3.26 -12.65
C ASN A 129 9.53 3.65 -11.79
N ARG A 130 10.54 4.31 -12.38
CA ARG A 130 11.71 4.77 -11.62
C ARG A 130 11.33 5.77 -10.52
N ARG A 131 10.51 6.77 -10.85
CA ARG A 131 10.02 7.74 -9.86
C ARG A 131 9.17 7.08 -8.77
N TYR A 132 8.37 6.07 -9.14
CA TYR A 132 7.56 5.33 -8.19
C TYR A 132 8.43 4.48 -7.24
N GLN A 133 9.43 3.78 -7.77
CA GLN A 133 10.44 3.07 -6.97
C GLN A 133 11.15 4.01 -6.00
N ASP A 134 11.62 5.16 -6.47
CA ASP A 134 12.34 6.13 -5.62
C ASP A 134 11.44 6.62 -4.47
N TRP A 135 10.16 6.90 -4.77
CA TRP A 135 9.18 7.28 -3.77
C TRP A 135 8.96 6.16 -2.73
N LEU A 136 8.68 4.93 -3.17
CA LEU A 136 8.50 3.75 -2.31
C LEU A 136 9.70 3.52 -1.39
N ASN A 137 10.91 3.58 -1.95
CA ASN A 137 12.15 3.34 -1.23
C ASN A 137 12.48 4.48 -0.26
N SER A 138 11.88 5.67 -0.45
CA SER A 138 12.00 6.78 0.47
C SER A 138 11.04 6.70 1.66
N CYS A 139 9.95 5.94 1.57
CA CYS A 139 8.94 5.76 2.62
C CYS A 139 9.35 4.62 3.55
N ARG A 140 10.13 4.92 4.59
CA ARG A 140 10.73 3.91 5.48
C ARG A 140 10.38 4.05 6.96
N SER A 141 10.16 5.26 7.46
CA SER A 141 9.79 5.49 8.85
C SER A 141 8.28 5.43 9.05
N PRO A 142 7.79 5.10 10.26
CA PRO A 142 6.36 5.09 10.56
C PRO A 142 5.65 6.40 10.20
N GLU A 143 6.25 7.54 10.53
CA GLU A 143 5.67 8.86 10.30
C GLU A 143 5.51 9.13 8.81
N LYS A 144 6.55 8.79 8.03
CA LYS A 144 6.51 8.99 6.57
C LYS A 144 5.57 8.01 5.88
N ILE A 145 5.55 6.74 6.29
CA ILE A 145 4.64 5.74 5.75
C ILE A 145 3.18 6.16 6.00
N SER A 146 2.85 6.49 7.25
CA SER A 146 1.51 6.92 7.66
C SER A 146 1.02 8.15 6.88
N ARG A 147 1.90 9.14 6.71
CA ARG A 147 1.61 10.37 5.96
C ARG A 147 1.44 10.14 4.46
N GLU A 148 2.31 9.32 3.86
CA GLU A 148 2.31 9.08 2.42
C GLU A 148 1.28 8.01 2.01
N LEU A 149 0.69 7.30 2.97
CA LEU A 149 -0.34 6.28 2.77
C LEU A 149 -1.55 6.81 2.00
N PHE A 150 -1.90 8.09 2.13
CA PHE A 150 -3.01 8.68 1.41
C PHE A 150 -2.63 9.19 0.01
N ILE A 151 -1.35 9.24 -0.33
CA ILE A 151 -0.89 9.49 -1.71
C ILE A 151 -0.98 8.19 -2.51
N GLU A 152 -0.41 7.10 -1.99
CA GLU A 152 -0.45 5.76 -2.58
C GLU A 152 -0.03 4.71 -1.53
N SER A 153 -0.14 3.41 -1.81
CA SER A 153 0.33 2.35 -0.90
C SER A 153 1.86 2.37 -0.78
N PRO A 154 2.43 2.72 0.39
CA PRO A 154 3.87 2.85 0.55
C PRO A 154 4.52 1.50 0.78
N ILE A 155 3.80 0.43 1.12
CA ILE A 155 4.36 -0.93 1.28
C ILE A 155 4.01 -1.75 0.05
N PRO A 156 4.99 -2.10 -0.81
CA PRO A 156 4.75 -3.07 -1.86
C PRO A 156 4.34 -4.41 -1.23
N ASN A 157 3.14 -4.89 -1.54
CA ASN A 157 2.56 -6.09 -0.97
C ASN A 157 3.46 -7.35 -0.95
N PRO A 158 4.23 -7.68 -2.03
CA PRO A 158 5.12 -8.84 -2.00
C PRO A 158 6.27 -8.72 -1.00
N THR A 159 6.49 -7.53 -0.42
CA THR A 159 7.51 -7.31 0.61
C THR A 159 6.97 -7.37 2.03
N ALA A 160 5.67 -7.50 2.25
CA ALA A 160 5.10 -7.36 3.58
C ALA A 160 5.51 -8.52 4.51
N MET A 161 5.95 -8.17 5.72
CA MET A 161 6.18 -9.07 6.84
C MET A 161 5.45 -8.52 8.06
N PHE A 162 4.70 -9.36 8.75
CA PHE A 162 3.85 -9.01 9.87
C PHE A 162 4.28 -9.78 11.10
N ARG A 163 4.14 -9.18 12.28
CA ARG A 163 3.92 -9.98 13.49
C ARG A 163 2.61 -10.73 13.32
N ALA A 164 2.60 -12.05 13.56
CA ALA A 164 1.39 -12.85 13.35
C ALA A 164 0.19 -12.31 14.13
N GLU A 165 0.40 -11.87 15.38
CA GLU A 165 -0.65 -11.27 16.22
C GLU A 165 -1.23 -9.98 15.63
N ALA A 166 -0.42 -9.14 14.98
CA ALA A 166 -0.89 -7.89 14.36
C ALA A 166 -1.83 -8.19 13.20
N LEU A 167 -1.44 -9.13 12.34
CA LEU A 167 -2.24 -9.56 11.20
C LEU A 167 -3.55 -10.23 11.64
N LEU A 168 -3.53 -10.99 12.73
CA LEU A 168 -4.74 -11.57 13.35
C LEU A 168 -5.66 -10.50 13.93
N ARG A 169 -5.12 -9.47 14.60
CA ARG A 169 -5.92 -8.32 15.08
C ARG A 169 -6.60 -7.56 13.95
N LEU A 170 -5.97 -7.51 12.78
CA LEU A 170 -6.56 -6.93 11.58
C LEU A 170 -7.60 -7.84 10.90
N GLY A 171 -7.67 -9.12 11.28
CA GLY A 171 -8.57 -10.10 10.64
C GLY A 171 -8.10 -10.58 9.27
N GLY A 172 -6.80 -10.44 8.94
CA GLY A 172 -6.24 -10.81 7.64
C GLY A 172 -6.63 -9.85 6.50
N PHE A 173 -6.59 -10.37 5.27
CA PHE A 173 -6.94 -9.62 4.07
C PHE A 173 -8.45 -9.61 3.86
N ALA A 174 -9.04 -8.41 3.74
CA ALA A 174 -10.45 -8.26 3.40
C ALA A 174 -10.67 -8.34 1.88
N GLU A 175 -11.93 -8.33 1.46
CA GLU A 175 -12.34 -8.26 0.05
C GLU A 175 -13.19 -7.01 -0.22
N PRO A 176 -12.60 -5.80 -0.11
CA PRO A 176 -13.31 -4.57 -0.40
C PRO A 176 -13.45 -4.34 -1.91
N ALA A 177 -14.17 -3.27 -2.28
CA ALA A 177 -14.29 -2.80 -3.67
C ALA A 177 -13.02 -2.08 -4.19
N TRP A 178 -11.94 -2.08 -3.42
CA TRP A 178 -10.65 -1.45 -3.71
C TRP A 178 -9.50 -2.45 -3.43
N PRO A 179 -8.22 -2.08 -3.63
CA PRO A 179 -7.12 -3.03 -3.49
C PRO A 179 -7.04 -3.60 -2.07
N GLU A 180 -6.97 -4.92 -1.97
CA GLU A 180 -6.99 -5.64 -0.68
C GLU A 180 -5.77 -5.36 0.20
N ASP A 181 -4.62 -5.12 -0.43
CA ASP A 181 -3.37 -4.81 0.25
C ASP A 181 -3.38 -3.39 0.79
N TYR A 182 -3.84 -2.44 -0.02
CA TYR A 182 -3.97 -1.05 0.38
C TYR A 182 -4.98 -0.91 1.53
N ASP A 183 -6.10 -1.63 1.46
CA ASP A 183 -7.07 -1.72 2.55
C ASP A 183 -6.44 -2.20 3.87
N LEU A 184 -5.63 -3.27 3.82
CA LEU A 184 -4.95 -3.80 4.99
C LEU A 184 -4.06 -2.73 5.65
N TYR A 185 -3.27 -1.99 4.87
CA TYR A 185 -2.41 -0.94 5.41
C TYR A 185 -3.19 0.27 5.93
N LEU A 186 -4.33 0.61 5.31
CA LEU A 186 -5.23 1.64 5.80
C LEU A 186 -5.91 1.24 7.12
N ARG A 187 -6.34 -0.02 7.28
CA ARG A 187 -6.82 -0.56 8.56
C ARG A 187 -5.74 -0.55 9.62
N ALA A 188 -4.51 -0.92 9.27
CA ALA A 188 -3.37 -0.88 10.17
C ALA A 188 -3.12 0.55 10.69
N ASP A 189 -3.09 1.54 9.78
CA ASP A 189 -2.94 2.95 10.13
C ASP A 189 -4.09 3.46 11.03
N ALA A 190 -5.34 3.12 10.68
CA ALA A 190 -6.53 3.48 11.46
C ALA A 190 -6.53 2.83 12.87
N ALA A 191 -5.94 1.64 13.01
CA ALA A 191 -5.74 0.96 14.28
C ALA A 191 -4.53 1.48 15.08
N GLY A 192 -3.80 2.47 14.56
CA GLY A 192 -2.60 3.03 15.20
C GLY A 192 -1.36 2.13 15.11
N MET A 193 -1.37 1.12 14.23
CA MET A 193 -0.24 0.22 14.05
C MET A 193 0.88 0.94 13.29
N LYS A 194 2.11 0.85 13.80
CA LYS A 194 3.27 1.42 13.12
C LYS A 194 3.81 0.46 12.08
N MET A 195 4.24 1.07 10.97
CA MET A 195 4.77 0.39 9.81
C MET A 195 6.17 0.91 9.50
N GLY A 196 7.08 0.05 9.03
CA GLY A 196 8.46 0.46 8.75
C GLY A 196 9.15 -0.35 7.67
N LYS A 197 10.35 0.08 7.27
CA LYS A 197 11.20 -0.67 6.33
C LYS A 197 12.69 -0.56 6.65
N PRO A 198 13.45 -1.67 6.59
CA PRO A 198 14.90 -1.62 6.57
C PRO A 198 15.42 -0.89 5.33
N SER A 199 16.69 -0.46 5.37
CA SER A 199 17.37 0.15 4.21
C SER A 199 17.72 -0.90 3.15
N GLY A 200 17.98 -0.45 1.93
CA GLY A 200 18.50 -1.29 0.85
C GLY A 200 17.45 -2.18 0.21
N CYS A 201 17.64 -2.47 -1.08
CA CYS A 201 16.74 -3.31 -1.86
C CYS A 201 16.72 -4.74 -1.28
N LEU A 202 15.54 -5.32 -1.14
CA LEU A 202 15.35 -6.72 -0.70
C LEU A 202 14.41 -7.53 -1.59
N LEU A 203 13.83 -6.91 -2.62
CA LEU A 203 12.97 -7.62 -3.58
C LEU A 203 13.07 -6.94 -4.94
N ARG A 204 13.18 -7.75 -5.99
CA ARG A 204 13.03 -7.29 -7.36
C ARG A 204 11.55 -7.49 -7.74
N TRP A 205 10.90 -6.38 -8.09
CA TRP A 205 9.47 -6.30 -8.40
C TRP A 205 9.26 -6.34 -9.91
N ARG A 206 8.67 -7.43 -10.43
CA ARG A 206 8.61 -7.69 -11.87
C ARG A 206 7.42 -6.99 -12.52
N GLU A 207 7.66 -5.98 -13.32
CA GLU A 207 6.61 -5.31 -14.08
C GLU A 207 6.24 -6.09 -15.35
N HIS A 208 4.96 -6.46 -15.50
CA HIS A 208 4.41 -7.06 -16.71
C HIS A 208 2.89 -6.81 -16.85
N ALA A 209 2.36 -6.97 -18.07
CA ALA A 209 0.96 -6.66 -18.38
C ALA A 209 -0.07 -7.52 -17.64
N ARG A 210 0.30 -8.75 -17.23
CA ARG A 210 -0.59 -9.69 -16.53
C ARG A 210 -0.74 -9.46 -15.02
N ARG A 211 -0.03 -8.51 -14.41
CA ARG A 211 -0.12 -8.27 -12.97
C ARG A 211 -1.55 -7.93 -12.57
N LEU A 212 -1.97 -8.35 -11.37
CA LEU A 212 -3.30 -8.04 -10.86
C LEU A 212 -3.57 -6.53 -10.83
N THR A 213 -2.55 -5.74 -10.50
CA THR A 213 -2.57 -4.27 -10.53
C THR A 213 -2.83 -3.65 -11.92
N ARG A 214 -2.75 -4.44 -12.99
CA ARG A 214 -3.00 -4.02 -14.39
C ARG A 214 -4.33 -4.53 -14.92
N THR A 215 -4.87 -5.60 -14.36
CA THR A 215 -6.01 -6.35 -14.93
C THR A 215 -7.28 -6.28 -14.08
N ASP A 216 -7.15 -6.07 -12.77
CA ASP A 216 -8.30 -6.05 -11.85
C ASP A 216 -8.82 -4.63 -11.63
N SER A 217 -10.15 -4.47 -11.73
CA SER A 217 -10.84 -3.18 -11.63
C SER A 217 -10.71 -2.54 -10.23
N ARG A 218 -10.43 -3.34 -9.20
CA ARG A 218 -10.15 -2.86 -7.83
C ARG A 218 -8.91 -1.98 -7.78
N TYR A 219 -7.99 -2.10 -8.73
CA TYR A 219 -6.78 -1.24 -8.82
C TYR A 219 -6.98 0.02 -9.66
N SER A 220 -8.23 0.37 -10.01
CA SER A 220 -8.53 1.61 -10.72
C SER A 220 -8.23 2.85 -9.87
N SER A 221 -7.87 3.98 -10.51
CA SER A 221 -7.64 5.25 -9.80
C SER A 221 -8.84 5.65 -8.93
N ARG A 222 -10.07 5.34 -9.37
CA ARG A 222 -11.27 5.64 -8.59
C ARG A 222 -11.37 4.80 -7.32
N ALA A 223 -11.08 3.49 -7.41
CA ALA A 223 -11.11 2.61 -6.24
C ALA A 223 -10.07 3.04 -5.18
N PHE A 224 -8.88 3.47 -5.60
CA PHE A 224 -7.89 4.09 -4.70
C PHE A 224 -8.42 5.37 -4.02
N GLN A 225 -9.11 6.25 -4.76
CA GLN A 225 -9.70 7.46 -4.17
C GLN A 225 -10.86 7.13 -3.21
N ALA A 226 -11.68 6.12 -3.53
CA ALA A 226 -12.74 5.63 -2.65
C ALA A 226 -12.18 5.08 -1.33
N ALA A 227 -11.10 4.29 -1.39
CA ALA A 227 -10.41 3.80 -0.20
C ALA A 227 -9.89 4.97 0.66
N LYS A 228 -9.17 5.91 0.05
CA LYS A 228 -8.67 7.11 0.74
C LYS A 228 -9.81 7.89 1.41
N ALA A 229 -10.89 8.18 0.68
CA ALA A 229 -12.04 8.90 1.21
C ALA A 229 -12.69 8.17 2.40
N HIS A 230 -12.85 6.84 2.30
CA HIS A 230 -13.39 6.03 3.39
C HIS A 230 -12.57 6.18 4.68
N TYR A 231 -11.24 6.01 4.62
CA TYR A 231 -10.38 6.08 5.80
C TYR A 231 -10.06 7.52 6.25
N LEU A 232 -10.20 8.49 5.35
CA LEU A 232 -10.19 9.91 5.71
C LEU A 232 -11.42 10.22 6.58
N VAL A 233 -12.63 9.93 6.11
CA VAL A 233 -13.87 10.25 6.84
C VAL A 233 -13.98 9.48 8.15
N ASN A 234 -13.60 8.20 8.17
CA ASN A 234 -13.75 7.33 9.34
C ASN A 234 -12.53 7.28 10.26
N GLY A 235 -11.57 8.21 10.10
CA GLY A 235 -10.37 8.19 10.93
C GLY A 235 -9.57 9.49 10.93
N ARG A 236 -9.04 9.90 9.78
CA ARG A 236 -8.06 11.01 9.72
C ARG A 236 -8.68 12.40 9.77
N LEU A 237 -9.89 12.57 9.25
CA LEU A 237 -10.55 13.86 9.22
C LEU A 237 -11.14 14.17 10.59
N PRO A 238 -10.84 15.35 11.16
CA PRO A 238 -11.46 15.79 12.41
C PRO A 238 -12.97 16.01 12.22
N ALA A 239 -13.78 15.41 13.09
CA ALA A 239 -15.25 15.44 13.00
C ALA A 239 -15.85 16.85 13.07
N ASP A 240 -15.22 17.75 13.82
CA ASP A 240 -15.73 19.09 14.13
C ASP A 240 -15.07 20.21 13.30
N GLN A 241 -14.31 19.86 12.25
CA GLN A 241 -13.62 20.84 11.43
C GLN A 241 -14.16 20.86 9.99
N PRO A 242 -14.27 22.05 9.37
CA PRO A 242 -14.57 22.15 7.96
C PRO A 242 -13.44 21.52 7.13
N VAL A 243 -13.79 20.72 6.13
CA VAL A 243 -12.83 20.15 5.18
C VAL A 243 -12.79 21.02 3.93
N VAL A 244 -11.58 21.35 3.48
CA VAL A 244 -11.32 22.11 2.24
C VAL A 244 -10.41 21.29 1.34
N ILE A 245 -10.71 21.24 0.04
CA ILE A 245 -9.85 20.53 -0.92
C ILE A 245 -8.93 21.53 -1.61
N TRP A 246 -7.61 21.36 -1.47
CA TRP A 246 -6.66 22.07 -2.33
C TRP A 246 -6.52 21.32 -3.65
N GLY A 247 -7.05 21.93 -4.72
CA GLY A 247 -6.96 21.48 -6.11
C GLY A 247 -8.34 21.31 -6.72
N ALA A 248 -8.89 22.33 -7.38
CA ALA A 248 -10.23 22.30 -7.99
C ALA A 248 -10.27 21.59 -9.37
N GLY A 249 -9.25 20.78 -9.68
CA GLY A 249 -9.12 20.02 -10.93
C GLY A 249 -9.89 18.71 -10.92
N PRO A 250 -9.72 17.85 -11.95
CA PRO A 250 -10.36 16.54 -12.01
C PRO A 250 -10.07 15.67 -10.77
N GLY A 251 -8.83 15.67 -10.29
CA GLY A 251 -8.42 14.91 -9.10
C GLY A 251 -9.14 15.35 -7.83
N GLY A 252 -9.18 16.66 -7.53
CA GLY A 252 -9.89 17.14 -6.35
C GLY A 252 -11.41 17.09 -6.47
N GLN A 253 -11.98 17.19 -7.67
CA GLN A 253 -13.42 16.94 -7.88
C GLN A 253 -13.77 15.46 -7.65
N LEU A 254 -12.91 14.53 -8.06
CA LEU A 254 -13.09 13.11 -7.75
C LEU A 254 -12.98 12.87 -6.23
N MET A 255 -11.96 13.43 -5.57
CA MET A 255 -11.82 13.34 -4.11
C MET A 255 -13.04 13.93 -3.38
N HIS A 256 -13.60 15.06 -3.85
CA HIS A 256 -14.85 15.60 -3.33
C HIS A 256 -15.99 14.57 -3.41
N ASP A 257 -16.19 13.98 -4.60
CA ASP A 257 -17.30 13.05 -4.83
C ASP A 257 -17.16 11.80 -3.96
N GLU A 258 -15.95 11.27 -3.79
CA GLU A 258 -15.68 10.10 -2.95
C GLU A 258 -15.77 10.43 -1.45
N LEU A 259 -15.35 11.63 -0.99
CA LEU A 259 -15.55 12.08 0.39
C LEU A 259 -17.04 12.18 0.73
N LEU A 260 -17.86 12.73 -0.18
CA LEU A 260 -19.31 12.79 0.00
C LEU A 260 -19.93 11.40 0.03
N ALA A 261 -19.49 10.49 -0.85
CA ALA A 261 -19.96 9.11 -0.87
C ALA A 261 -19.61 8.33 0.41
N ALA A 262 -18.49 8.68 1.06
CA ALA A 262 -18.07 8.12 2.34
C ALA A 262 -18.79 8.75 3.55
N GLY A 263 -19.68 9.73 3.35
CA GLY A 263 -20.42 10.42 4.41
C GLY A 263 -19.72 11.68 4.96
N GLY A 264 -18.63 12.11 4.33
CA GLY A 264 -17.95 13.36 4.64
C GLY A 264 -18.63 14.59 4.03
N ALA A 265 -18.15 15.77 4.40
CA ALA A 265 -18.58 17.05 3.85
C ALA A 265 -17.38 17.88 3.44
N VAL A 266 -17.52 18.67 2.37
CA VAL A 266 -16.50 19.60 1.87
C VAL A 266 -17.11 20.99 1.81
N THR A 267 -16.37 21.99 2.28
CA THR A 267 -16.86 23.38 2.40
C THR A 267 -16.41 24.27 1.26
N GLY A 268 -15.34 23.90 0.56
CA GLY A 268 -14.82 24.64 -0.59
C GLY A 268 -13.54 24.06 -1.15
N PHE A 269 -13.02 24.75 -2.16
CA PHE A 269 -11.76 24.41 -2.82
C PHE A 269 -10.76 25.57 -2.73
N LEU A 270 -9.47 25.24 -2.65
CA LEU A 270 -8.36 26.14 -2.94
C LEU A 270 -7.76 25.80 -4.31
N ASP A 271 -7.42 26.80 -5.12
CA ASP A 271 -6.72 26.59 -6.40
C ASP A 271 -5.80 27.78 -6.73
N ILE A 272 -4.77 27.51 -7.55
CA ILE A 272 -3.83 28.53 -8.06
C ILE A 272 -4.20 29.00 -9.47
N HIS A 273 -5.10 28.30 -10.15
CA HIS A 273 -5.40 28.59 -11.55
C HIS A 273 -6.38 29.76 -11.64
N PRO A 274 -6.00 30.91 -12.26
CA PRO A 274 -6.77 32.15 -12.21
C PRO A 274 -8.18 32.02 -12.80
N ARG A 275 -8.36 31.15 -13.81
CA ARG A 275 -9.69 30.88 -14.40
C ARG A 275 -10.66 30.11 -13.50
N ARG A 276 -10.20 29.52 -12.38
CA ARG A 276 -11.04 28.75 -11.45
C ARG A 276 -11.39 29.56 -10.20
N ILE A 277 -10.43 30.36 -9.73
CA ILE A 277 -10.57 31.25 -8.57
C ILE A 277 -11.77 32.18 -8.76
N GLY A 278 -12.58 32.34 -7.70
CA GLY A 278 -13.81 33.13 -7.70
C GLY A 278 -15.02 32.42 -8.35
N GLY A 279 -14.80 31.25 -8.97
CA GLY A 279 -15.85 30.41 -9.52
C GLY A 279 -16.41 29.40 -8.51
N ARG A 280 -17.09 28.37 -9.04
CA ARG A 280 -17.62 27.24 -8.27
C ARG A 280 -17.21 25.90 -8.87
N LYS A 281 -17.08 24.88 -8.02
CA LYS A 281 -16.97 23.46 -8.38
C LYS A 281 -17.83 22.63 -7.45
N ARG A 282 -18.63 21.72 -8.00
CA ARG A 282 -19.62 20.93 -7.23
C ARG A 282 -20.48 21.81 -6.31
N ASP A 283 -20.88 22.97 -6.85
CA ASP A 283 -21.63 24.01 -6.13
C ASP A 283 -20.95 24.53 -4.85
N LEU A 284 -19.63 24.40 -4.74
CA LEU A 284 -18.82 24.96 -3.67
C LEU A 284 -17.90 26.08 -4.21
N PRO A 285 -17.57 27.09 -3.40
CA PRO A 285 -16.67 28.17 -3.79
C PRO A 285 -15.24 27.67 -4.07
N VAL A 286 -14.55 28.33 -5.00
CA VAL A 286 -13.12 28.15 -5.24
C VAL A 286 -12.37 29.41 -4.84
N TRP A 287 -11.61 29.33 -3.75
CA TRP A 287 -10.82 30.42 -3.20
C TRP A 287 -9.38 30.42 -3.72
N PRO A 288 -8.72 31.59 -3.76
CA PRO A 288 -7.29 31.67 -4.01
C PRO A 288 -6.51 31.24 -2.76
N LEU A 289 -5.19 31.04 -2.87
CA LEU A 289 -4.39 30.49 -1.75
C LEU A 289 -4.31 31.42 -0.53
N GLU A 290 -4.44 32.73 -0.73
CA GLU A 290 -4.43 33.73 0.34
C GLU A 290 -5.59 33.53 1.31
N ALA A 291 -6.66 32.84 0.89
CA ALA A 291 -7.77 32.49 1.78
C ALA A 291 -7.38 31.52 2.89
N ILE A 292 -6.18 30.92 2.86
CA ILE A 292 -5.71 30.00 3.90
C ILE A 292 -5.64 30.66 5.29
N GLU A 293 -5.41 31.98 5.35
CA GLU A 293 -5.41 32.76 6.59
C GLU A 293 -6.79 32.77 7.27
N GLY A 294 -7.88 32.61 6.51
CA GLY A 294 -9.23 32.48 7.03
C GLY A 294 -9.65 31.04 7.34
N LEU A 295 -8.76 30.07 7.12
CA LEU A 295 -9.00 28.62 7.22
C LEU A 295 -8.17 27.99 8.34
N GLU A 296 -7.97 28.71 9.44
CA GLU A 296 -7.20 28.25 10.60
C GLU A 296 -7.77 26.94 11.17
N ASN A 297 -9.09 26.86 11.34
CA ASN A 297 -9.78 25.69 11.88
C ASN A 297 -10.14 24.62 10.82
N ALA A 298 -9.73 24.79 9.57
CA ALA A 298 -10.08 23.86 8.49
C ALA A 298 -9.00 22.81 8.27
N PHE A 299 -9.43 21.57 8.05
CA PHE A 299 -8.55 20.50 7.59
C PHE A 299 -8.44 20.53 6.07
N ILE A 300 -7.22 20.56 5.54
CA ILE A 300 -6.97 20.70 4.10
C ILE A 300 -6.59 19.36 3.47
N VAL A 301 -7.42 18.87 2.55
CA VAL A 301 -7.13 17.70 1.72
C VAL A 301 -6.47 18.16 0.43
N VAL A 302 -5.18 17.87 0.27
CA VAL A 302 -4.39 18.30 -0.89
C VAL A 302 -4.46 17.28 -2.02
N ALA A 303 -5.29 17.57 -3.03
CA ALA A 303 -5.51 16.75 -4.21
C ALA A 303 -4.77 17.34 -5.45
N VAL A 304 -3.45 17.51 -5.33
CA VAL A 304 -2.59 18.09 -6.38
C VAL A 304 -1.45 17.13 -6.77
N GLY A 305 -1.62 16.43 -7.89
CA GLY A 305 -0.66 15.43 -8.38
C GLY A 305 0.40 15.94 -9.37
N SER A 306 0.57 17.26 -9.54
CA SER A 306 1.58 17.77 -10.48
C SER A 306 3.01 17.59 -9.96
N ALA A 307 3.95 17.26 -10.86
CA ALA A 307 5.33 16.99 -10.49
C ALA A 307 5.97 18.18 -9.74
N GLY A 308 6.57 17.92 -8.58
CA GLY A 308 7.19 18.94 -7.73
C GLY A 308 6.21 19.77 -6.89
N ALA A 309 4.89 19.63 -7.06
CA ALA A 309 3.91 20.39 -6.28
C ALA A 309 3.94 20.04 -4.79
N ARG A 310 4.13 18.76 -4.44
CA ARG A 310 4.18 18.31 -3.04
C ARG A 310 5.23 19.06 -2.20
N SER A 311 6.43 19.30 -2.75
CA SER A 311 7.46 20.08 -2.04
C SER A 311 7.02 21.52 -1.84
N LYS A 312 6.56 22.18 -2.91
CA LYS A 312 6.12 23.58 -2.86
C LYS A 312 4.95 23.80 -1.91
N ILE A 313 4.00 22.85 -1.87
CA ILE A 313 2.85 22.91 -0.97
C ILE A 313 3.30 22.71 0.47
N ARG A 314 4.23 21.79 0.77
CA ARG A 314 4.81 21.66 2.10
C ARG A 314 5.49 22.94 2.57
N ASP A 315 6.32 23.54 1.70
CA ASP A 315 7.00 24.80 2.00
C ASP A 315 5.99 25.92 2.28
N PHE A 316 4.92 26.01 1.49
CA PHE A 316 3.83 26.96 1.71
C PHE A 316 3.08 26.71 3.03
N MET A 317 2.67 25.47 3.31
CA MET A 317 1.95 25.14 4.54
C MET A 317 2.81 25.43 5.78
N GLN A 318 4.11 25.17 5.72
CA GLN A 318 5.04 25.49 6.79
C GLN A 318 5.14 26.99 7.06
N GLN A 319 5.12 27.83 6.01
CA GLN A 319 5.10 29.29 6.15
C GLN A 319 3.81 29.81 6.80
N HIS A 320 2.72 29.03 6.73
CA HIS A 320 1.44 29.31 7.36
C HIS A 320 1.20 28.49 8.64
N GLU A 321 2.27 28.01 9.27
CA GLU A 321 2.24 27.28 10.55
C GLU A 321 1.35 26.02 10.56
N LYS A 322 1.10 25.42 9.39
CA LYS A 322 0.33 24.19 9.24
C LYS A 322 1.24 22.96 9.18
N THR A 323 0.84 21.91 9.90
CA THR A 323 1.56 20.66 10.08
C THR A 323 0.90 19.51 9.31
N GLU A 324 1.66 18.81 8.47
CA GLU A 324 1.15 17.65 7.70
C GLU A 324 0.74 16.51 8.65
N GLY A 325 -0.46 15.97 8.45
CA GLY A 325 -1.09 14.97 9.31
C GLY A 325 -1.90 15.54 10.47
N GLN A 326 -1.82 16.86 10.75
CA GLN A 326 -2.64 17.54 11.74
C GLN A 326 -3.59 18.55 11.09
N ASP A 327 -3.07 19.41 10.22
CA ASP A 327 -3.84 20.47 9.55
C ASP A 327 -4.16 20.14 8.09
N TYR A 328 -3.33 19.29 7.46
CA TYR A 328 -3.50 18.92 6.06
C TYR A 328 -2.91 17.57 5.72
N LEU A 329 -3.36 16.96 4.62
CA LEU A 329 -2.83 15.70 4.11
C LEU A 329 -2.89 15.65 2.58
N PHE A 330 -1.92 14.98 1.95
CA PHE A 330 -1.93 14.77 0.49
C PHE A 330 -2.72 13.52 0.10
N THR A 331 -3.43 13.60 -1.03
CA THR A 331 -4.16 12.47 -1.62
C THR A 331 -3.75 12.11 -3.06
N LEU A 332 -2.84 12.89 -3.66
CA LEU A 332 -2.33 12.76 -5.03
C LEU A 332 -0.84 13.10 -5.18
#